data_AF-A0A7R8ZZS7-F1
#
_entry.id   AF-A0A7R8ZZS7-F1
#
_cell.length_a   1.000
_cell.length_b   1.000
_cell.length_c   1.000
_cell.angle_alpha   90.00
_cell.angle_beta   90.00
_cell.angle_gamma   90.00
#
_symmetry.space_group_name_H-M   'P 1'
#
loop_
_entity.id
_entity.type
_entity.pdbx_description
1 polymer ?
#
loop_
_entity_poly.entity_id
_entity_poly.type
_entity_poly.pdbx_seq_one_letter_code
_entity_poly.pdbx_strand_id
1 'polypeptide(L)'
;FPVPCFFESPAFSVEDETYAKIEEACGDVLDEFIVGEREFCCGEAQVDLLTDQLTSAALLFGRCKACYRNFRIMACHQACSSRQIHFMKITNTTLSETPDPEFGDQMVVNSHTFLTENMAVGIVESCLNVPFLFGDAISALCSGHGAETCDYLCYFWNFGDIDAGNVPFNFDYKVGLLWWRH
;
A
#
# COMPACT_ATOMS: atom_id res chain seq x y z
N PHE A 1 -2.35 -6.27 -13.59
CA PHE A 1 -1.30 -5.54 -12.87
C PHE A 1 -0.13 -6.47 -12.62
N PRO A 2 1.13 -6.05 -12.76
CA PRO A 2 2.27 -6.86 -12.39
C PRO A 2 2.24 -7.17 -10.89
N VAL A 3 2.65 -8.39 -10.53
CA VAL A 3 2.67 -8.90 -9.15
C VAL A 3 4.15 -9.05 -8.73
N PRO A 4 4.55 -8.63 -7.52
CA PRO A 4 5.93 -8.71 -7.08
C PRO A 4 6.39 -10.15 -6.88
N CYS A 5 7.67 -10.39 -7.17
CA CYS A 5 8.35 -11.63 -6.80
C CYS A 5 8.39 -11.79 -5.27
N PHE A 6 8.33 -13.02 -4.79
CA PHE A 6 8.66 -13.31 -3.40
C PHE A 6 10.18 -13.33 -3.24
N PHE A 7 10.70 -12.36 -2.49
CA PHE A 7 12.13 -12.18 -2.31
C PHE A 7 12.45 -11.76 -0.87
N GLU A 8 13.11 -12.64 -0.12
CA GLU A 8 13.57 -12.34 1.24
C GLU A 8 15.02 -11.86 1.21
N SER A 9 15.22 -10.56 1.39
CA SER A 9 16.53 -9.94 1.49
C SER A 9 16.50 -8.73 2.43
N PRO A 10 17.66 -8.27 2.94
CA PRO A 10 17.77 -6.93 3.48
C PRO A 10 17.36 -5.88 2.45
N ALA A 11 16.93 -4.70 2.91
CA ALA A 11 16.74 -3.55 2.04
C ALA A 11 18.03 -3.22 1.29
N PHE A 12 17.90 -2.72 0.06
CA PHE A 12 19.02 -2.45 -0.83
C PHE A 12 19.00 -0.99 -1.32
N SER A 13 20.17 -0.48 -1.66
CA SER A 13 20.27 0.84 -2.29
C SER A 13 19.75 0.79 -3.72
N VAL A 14 18.99 1.80 -4.11
CA VAL A 14 18.48 1.98 -5.47
C VAL A 14 19.34 2.97 -6.25
N GLU A 15 19.31 2.89 -7.58
CA GLU A 15 19.98 3.88 -8.44
C GLU A 15 19.33 5.26 -8.34
N ASP A 16 20.06 6.32 -8.71
CA ASP A 16 19.61 7.71 -8.59
C ASP A 16 18.29 7.98 -9.35
N GLU A 17 18.10 7.34 -10.50
CA GLU A 17 16.85 7.46 -11.28
C GLU A 17 15.65 6.86 -10.52
N THR A 18 15.82 5.67 -9.93
CA THR A 18 14.78 5.05 -9.09
C THR A 18 14.53 5.88 -7.84
N TYR A 19 15.58 6.42 -7.21
CA TYR A 19 15.43 7.29 -6.04
C TYR A 19 14.64 8.55 -6.36
N ALA A 20 14.89 9.20 -7.51
CA ALA A 20 14.14 10.37 -7.94
C ALA A 20 12.64 10.08 -8.10
N LYS A 21 12.29 8.91 -8.65
CA LYS A 21 10.89 8.45 -8.73
C LYS A 21 10.27 8.22 -7.35
N ILE A 22 11.04 7.65 -6.42
CA ILE A 22 10.60 7.50 -5.02
C ILE A 22 10.38 8.86 -4.36
N GLU A 23 11.27 9.83 -4.57
CA GLU A 23 11.11 11.19 -4.05
C GLU A 23 9.87 11.89 -4.63
N GLU A 24 9.59 11.70 -5.92
CA GLU A 24 8.36 12.22 -6.53
C GLU A 24 7.11 11.57 -5.92
N ALA A 25 7.10 10.24 -5.79
CA ALA A 25 5.96 9.49 -5.30
C ALA A 25 5.73 9.62 -3.79
N CYS A 26 6.79 9.73 -2.99
CA CYS A 26 6.76 9.53 -1.53
C CYS A 26 7.64 10.52 -0.73
N GLY A 27 8.25 11.53 -1.36
CA GLY A 27 9.28 12.38 -0.75
C GLY A 27 8.91 13.04 0.58
N ASP A 28 7.69 13.57 0.70
CA ASP A 28 7.18 14.23 1.92
C ASP A 28 6.79 13.26 3.05
N VAL A 29 6.88 11.95 2.80
CA VAL A 29 6.60 10.88 3.77
C VAL A 29 7.75 9.88 3.90
N LEU A 30 8.93 10.16 3.30
CA LEU A 30 10.09 9.25 3.35
C LEU A 30 10.48 8.87 4.77
N ASP A 31 10.55 9.85 5.67
CA ASP A 31 10.93 9.68 7.08
C ASP A 31 9.99 8.74 7.85
N GLU A 32 8.80 8.46 7.32
CA GLU A 32 7.85 7.53 7.94
C GLU A 32 8.29 6.06 7.72
N PHE A 33 8.92 5.75 6.57
CA PHE A 33 9.12 4.35 6.13
C PHE A 33 10.56 3.91 5.87
N ILE A 34 11.54 4.82 5.83
CA ILE A 34 12.95 4.48 5.66
C ILE A 34 13.74 4.67 6.95
N VAL A 35 14.75 3.82 7.14
CA VAL A 35 15.76 3.96 8.18
C VAL A 35 17.13 3.79 7.56
N GLY A 36 17.97 4.81 7.66
CA GLY A 36 19.26 4.87 6.97
C GLY A 36 19.20 5.67 5.68
N GLU A 37 20.30 5.65 4.92
CA GLU A 37 20.42 6.38 3.67
C GLU A 37 20.03 5.50 2.48
N ARG A 38 18.90 5.83 1.86
CA ARG A 38 18.47 5.30 0.55
C ARG A 38 18.35 3.78 0.42
N GLU A 39 18.04 3.07 1.50
CA GLU A 39 17.72 1.63 1.45
C GLU A 39 16.21 1.42 1.31
N PHE A 40 15.81 0.57 0.35
CA PHE A 40 14.41 0.29 0.03
C PHE A 40 14.19 -1.21 -0.24
N CYS A 41 12.93 -1.64 -0.17
CA CYS A 41 12.51 -2.99 -0.58
C CYS A 41 11.69 -2.96 -1.88
N CYS A 42 11.95 -1.98 -2.75
CA CYS A 42 11.30 -1.85 -4.05
C CYS A 42 12.31 -1.53 -5.15
N GLY A 43 12.11 -2.14 -6.32
CA GLY A 43 12.82 -1.78 -7.56
C GLY A 43 12.04 -0.77 -8.40
N GLU A 44 12.67 -0.28 -9.47
CA GLU A 44 12.12 0.75 -10.36
C GLU A 44 10.70 0.44 -10.84
N ALA A 45 10.46 -0.78 -11.36
CA ALA A 45 9.16 -1.18 -11.87
C ALA A 45 8.06 -1.16 -10.78
N GLN A 46 8.40 -1.44 -9.52
CA GLN A 46 7.44 -1.35 -8.41
C GLN A 46 7.13 0.11 -8.06
N VAL A 47 8.11 1.01 -8.20
CA VAL A 47 7.92 2.45 -7.98
C VAL A 47 7.06 3.07 -9.09
N ASP A 48 7.23 2.64 -10.34
CA ASP A 48 6.38 3.08 -11.44
C ASP A 48 4.91 2.69 -11.18
N LEU A 49 4.67 1.44 -10.77
CA LEU A 49 3.32 0.97 -10.41
C LEU A 49 2.74 1.72 -9.22
N LEU A 50 3.56 1.99 -8.19
CA LEU A 50 3.15 2.80 -7.05
C LEU A 50 2.75 4.20 -7.50
N THR A 51 3.51 4.82 -8.40
CA THR A 51 3.24 6.17 -8.92
C THR A 51 1.89 6.21 -9.66
N ASP A 52 1.61 5.21 -10.49
CA ASP A 52 0.32 5.07 -11.17
C ASP A 52 -0.86 4.90 -10.19
N GLN A 53 -0.67 4.09 -9.15
CA GLN A 53 -1.66 3.89 -8.07
C GLN A 53 -1.91 5.18 -7.30
N LEU A 54 -0.85 5.91 -6.94
CA LEU A 54 -0.96 7.18 -6.21
C LEU A 54 -1.60 8.28 -7.06
N THR A 55 -1.36 8.28 -8.37
CA THR A 55 -2.00 9.18 -9.34
C THR A 55 -3.51 8.90 -9.40
N SER A 56 -3.89 7.62 -9.48
CA SER A 56 -5.30 7.21 -9.47
C SER A 56 -5.98 7.60 -8.15
N ALA A 57 -5.32 7.35 -7.02
CA ALA A 57 -5.81 7.71 -5.70
C ALA A 57 -5.95 9.24 -5.50
N ALA A 58 -5.12 10.05 -6.15
CA ALA A 58 -5.22 11.51 -6.09
C ALA A 58 -6.56 12.04 -6.64
N LEU A 59 -7.20 11.32 -7.57
CA LEU A 59 -8.53 11.67 -8.09
C LEU A 59 -9.61 11.59 -7.01
N LEU A 60 -9.47 10.64 -6.08
CA LEU A 60 -10.40 10.44 -4.96
C LEU A 60 -10.04 11.33 -3.77
N PHE A 61 -8.77 11.36 -3.38
CA PHE A 61 -8.33 11.91 -2.09
C PHE A 61 -7.64 13.28 -2.20
N GLY A 62 -7.22 13.70 -3.40
CA GLY A 62 -6.35 14.87 -3.59
C GLY A 62 -6.95 16.21 -3.18
N ARG A 63 -8.28 16.28 -2.97
CA ARG A 63 -8.96 17.47 -2.43
C ARG A 63 -8.71 17.69 -0.94
N CYS A 64 -8.28 16.66 -0.21
CA CYS A 64 -7.92 16.73 1.20
C CYS A 64 -6.48 16.27 1.40
N LYS A 65 -5.59 17.21 1.71
CA LYS A 65 -4.15 16.94 1.88
C LYS A 65 -3.88 15.90 2.96
N ALA A 66 -4.63 15.91 4.07
CA ALA A 66 -4.45 14.95 5.16
C ALA A 66 -4.84 13.53 4.74
N CYS A 67 -6.01 13.37 4.12
CA CYS A 67 -6.48 12.10 3.57
C CYS A 67 -5.47 11.50 2.58
N TYR A 68 -5.07 12.30 1.58
CA TYR A 68 -4.13 11.84 0.57
C TYR A 68 -2.75 11.50 1.16
N ARG A 69 -2.25 12.32 2.10
CA ARG A 69 -0.99 12.03 2.81
C ARG A 69 -1.06 10.71 3.57
N ASN A 70 -2.14 10.45 4.32
CA ASN A 70 -2.27 9.24 5.12
C ASN A 70 -2.39 7.98 4.24
N PHE A 71 -3.12 8.06 3.12
CA PHE A 71 -3.13 7.01 2.12
C PHE A 71 -1.73 6.76 1.53
N ARG A 72 -0.99 7.84 1.19
CA ARG A 72 0.37 7.75 0.68
C ARG A 72 1.34 7.12 1.67
N ILE A 73 1.25 7.45 2.96
CA ILE A 73 2.05 6.77 3.99
C ILE A 73 1.85 5.26 3.89
N MET A 74 0.61 4.79 3.95
CA MET A 74 0.31 3.36 3.86
C MET A 74 0.87 2.72 2.59
N ALA A 75 0.59 3.31 1.42
CA ALA A 75 1.00 2.76 0.14
C ALA A 75 2.54 2.73 -0.02
N CYS A 76 3.23 3.83 0.32
CA CYS A 76 4.69 3.91 0.27
C CYS A 76 5.36 2.97 1.26
N HIS A 77 4.82 2.83 2.49
CA HIS A 77 5.29 1.83 3.45
C HIS A 77 5.20 0.43 2.87
N GLN A 78 4.00 0.06 2.41
CA GLN A 78 3.72 -1.28 1.89
C GLN A 78 4.56 -1.61 0.67
N ALA A 79 4.83 -0.64 -0.20
CA ALA A 79 5.60 -0.85 -1.42
C ALA A 79 7.12 -0.85 -1.18
N CYS A 80 7.66 0.06 -0.37
CA CYS A 80 9.08 0.40 -0.40
C CYS A 80 9.80 0.42 0.96
N SER A 81 9.09 0.26 2.09
CA SER A 81 9.74 0.36 3.41
C SER A 81 10.92 -0.59 3.57
N SER A 82 12.05 -0.09 4.08
CA SER A 82 13.21 -0.92 4.45
C SER A 82 12.94 -1.86 5.63
N ARG A 83 11.72 -1.77 6.21
CA ARG A 83 11.24 -2.51 7.37
C ARG A 83 10.00 -3.36 7.07
N GLN A 84 9.73 -3.69 5.81
CA GLN A 84 8.54 -4.46 5.41
C GLN A 84 8.30 -5.72 6.26
N ILE A 85 9.34 -6.51 6.56
CA ILE A 85 9.24 -7.74 7.37
C ILE A 85 8.66 -7.51 8.78
N HIS A 86 8.72 -6.27 9.30
CA HIS A 86 8.14 -5.98 10.59
C HIS A 86 6.62 -5.98 10.53
N PHE A 87 6.00 -5.48 9.47
CA PHE A 87 4.54 -5.29 9.41
C PHE A 87 3.88 -6.03 8.23
N MET A 88 4.62 -6.79 7.44
CA MET A 88 4.10 -7.62 6.36
C MET A 88 4.60 -9.06 6.48
N LYS A 89 3.71 -10.01 6.20
CA LYS A 89 4.02 -11.44 6.15
C LYS A 89 3.42 -12.04 4.89
N ILE A 90 4.26 -12.63 4.04
CA ILE A 90 3.78 -13.36 2.87
C ILE A 90 3.18 -14.68 3.35
N THR A 91 1.94 -14.97 2.93
CA THR A 91 1.21 -16.17 3.36
C THR A 91 1.01 -17.17 2.24
N ASN A 92 1.07 -16.72 0.99
CA ASN A 92 0.96 -17.61 -0.16
C ASN A 92 1.75 -17.07 -1.36
N THR A 93 2.39 -17.99 -2.09
CA THR A 93 3.13 -17.74 -3.32
C THR A 93 2.72 -18.75 -4.39
N THR A 94 2.98 -18.42 -5.65
CA THR A 94 2.82 -19.35 -6.77
C THR A 94 3.99 -19.19 -7.74
N LEU A 95 4.23 -20.19 -8.57
CA LEU A 95 5.21 -20.09 -9.65
C LEU A 95 4.76 -19.05 -10.67
N SER A 96 5.69 -18.17 -11.05
CA SER A 96 5.53 -17.17 -12.10
C SER A 96 5.66 -17.84 -13.47
N GLU A 97 4.76 -17.49 -14.40
CA GLU A 97 4.87 -17.87 -15.81
C GLU A 97 6.02 -17.12 -16.51
N THR A 98 6.44 -15.99 -15.94
CA THR A 98 7.58 -15.18 -16.37
C THR A 98 8.53 -14.98 -15.19
N PRO A 99 9.37 -15.99 -14.86
CA PRO A 99 10.34 -15.89 -13.78
C PRO A 99 11.27 -14.70 -13.95
N ASP A 100 11.57 -14.03 -12.85
CA ASP A 100 12.57 -12.98 -12.82
C ASP A 100 13.97 -13.62 -12.67
N PRO A 101 14.94 -13.33 -13.56
CA PRO A 101 16.28 -13.92 -13.48
C PRO A 101 17.04 -13.55 -12.20
N GLU A 102 16.73 -12.40 -11.61
CA GLU A 102 17.40 -11.86 -10.43
C GLU A 102 16.63 -12.21 -9.15
N PHE A 103 15.30 -12.09 -9.18
CA PHE A 103 14.45 -12.22 -7.99
C PHE A 103 13.74 -13.57 -7.85
N GLY A 104 13.79 -14.43 -8.88
CA GLY A 104 13.33 -15.81 -8.83
C GLY A 104 11.99 -16.09 -9.52
N ASP A 105 11.50 -17.31 -9.32
CA ASP A 105 10.33 -17.86 -10.03
C ASP A 105 9.05 -17.84 -9.21
N GLN A 106 9.04 -17.28 -8.00
CA GLN A 106 7.85 -17.19 -7.15
C GLN A 106 7.27 -15.79 -7.16
N MET A 107 5.95 -15.68 -7.30
CA MET A 107 5.19 -14.43 -7.18
C MET A 107 4.24 -14.49 -5.98
N VAL A 108 4.04 -13.34 -5.33
CA VAL A 108 3.19 -13.20 -4.14
C VAL A 108 1.71 -13.27 -4.52
N VAL A 109 0.93 -14.13 -3.87
CA VAL A 109 -0.53 -14.22 -4.09
C VAL A 109 -1.30 -13.59 -2.93
N ASN A 110 -0.84 -13.84 -1.70
CA ASN A 110 -1.44 -13.32 -0.49
C ASN A 110 -0.36 -12.85 0.48
N SER A 111 -0.65 -11.74 1.15
CA SER A 111 0.11 -11.24 2.28
C SER A 111 -0.83 -10.82 3.40
N HIS A 112 -0.32 -10.85 4.63
CA HIS A 112 -0.91 -10.11 5.75
C HIS A 112 -0.17 -8.79 5.90
N THR A 113 -0.91 -7.69 6.01
CA THR A 113 -0.36 -6.37 6.37
C THR A 113 -0.90 -5.98 7.74
N PHE A 114 -0.03 -5.82 8.72
CA PHE A 114 -0.40 -5.53 10.09
C PHE A 114 -0.43 -4.02 10.34
N LEU A 115 -1.59 -3.51 10.75
CA LEU A 115 -1.80 -2.10 11.08
C LEU A 115 -2.11 -1.94 12.57
N THR A 116 -1.61 -0.86 13.16
CA THR A 116 -2.13 -0.43 14.46
C THR A 116 -3.56 0.09 14.29
N GLU A 117 -4.39 -0.05 15.33
CA GLU A 117 -5.75 0.48 15.31
C GLU A 117 -5.76 2.00 15.05
N ASN A 118 -4.84 2.74 15.69
CA ASN A 118 -4.71 4.18 15.47
C ASN A 118 -4.37 4.53 14.01
N MET A 119 -3.50 3.76 13.35
CA MET A 119 -3.18 3.97 11.94
C MET A 119 -4.39 3.68 11.06
N ALA A 120 -5.07 2.55 11.30
CA ALA A 120 -6.24 2.14 10.54
C ALA A 120 -7.38 3.16 10.64
N VAL A 121 -7.72 3.56 11.87
CA VAL A 121 -8.76 4.57 12.14
C VAL A 121 -8.33 5.95 11.61
N GLY A 122 -7.09 6.37 11.84
CA GLY A 122 -6.60 7.68 11.42
C GLY A 122 -6.59 7.88 9.91
N ILE A 123 -6.28 6.83 9.12
CA ILE A 123 -6.40 6.87 7.66
C ILE A 123 -7.84 7.15 7.25
N VAL A 124 -8.79 6.37 7.76
CA VAL A 124 -10.21 6.48 7.41
C VAL A 124 -10.80 7.82 7.87
N GLU A 125 -10.59 8.19 9.12
CA GLU A 125 -11.13 9.45 9.67
C GLU A 125 -10.59 10.68 8.93
N SER A 126 -9.34 10.66 8.48
CA SER A 126 -8.76 11.75 7.69
C SER A 126 -9.42 11.96 6.33
N CYS A 127 -10.15 10.95 5.84
CA CYS A 127 -10.86 10.93 4.56
C CYS A 127 -12.37 11.13 4.69
N LEU A 128 -12.91 11.28 5.90
CA LEU A 128 -14.33 11.58 6.09
C LEU A 128 -14.67 12.95 5.49
N ASN A 129 -15.83 13.04 4.85
CA ASN A 129 -16.38 14.25 4.23
C ASN A 129 -15.51 14.86 3.11
N VAL A 130 -14.54 14.14 2.56
CA VAL A 130 -13.77 14.60 1.39
C VAL A 130 -14.69 14.63 0.17
N PRO A 131 -15.02 15.80 -0.42
CA PRO A 131 -16.05 15.86 -1.46
C PRO A 131 -15.62 15.16 -2.75
N PHE A 132 -16.42 14.22 -3.25
CA PHE A 132 -16.16 13.49 -4.49
C PHE A 132 -17.44 13.30 -5.30
N LEU A 133 -17.44 13.77 -6.55
CA LEU A 133 -18.61 13.79 -7.43
C LEU A 133 -19.88 14.31 -6.72
N PHE A 134 -20.89 13.45 -6.52
CA PHE A 134 -22.18 13.76 -5.91
C PHE A 134 -22.26 13.39 -4.42
N GLY A 135 -21.14 13.00 -3.79
CA GLY A 135 -21.06 12.60 -2.39
C GLY A 135 -19.67 12.85 -1.80
N ASP A 136 -19.18 11.89 -1.01
CA ASP A 136 -17.83 11.91 -0.47
C ASP A 136 -16.97 10.74 -0.96
N ALA A 137 -15.65 10.88 -0.84
CA ALA A 137 -14.66 9.93 -1.36
C ALA A 137 -14.74 8.56 -0.68
N ILE A 138 -15.06 8.53 0.63
CA ILE A 138 -15.20 7.26 1.36
C ILE A 138 -16.41 6.49 0.83
N SER A 139 -17.55 7.13 0.61
CA SER A 139 -18.76 6.47 0.09
C SER A 139 -18.54 5.82 -1.28
N ALA A 140 -17.62 6.34 -2.10
CA ALA A 140 -17.26 5.74 -3.38
C ALA A 140 -16.49 4.42 -3.23
N LEU A 141 -15.85 4.19 -2.07
CA LEU A 141 -15.11 2.97 -1.79
C LEU A 141 -16.01 1.91 -1.16
N CYS A 142 -17.03 2.28 -0.41
CA CYS A 142 -17.67 1.32 0.49
C CYS A 142 -18.81 0.49 -0.16
N SER A 143 -18.66 0.08 -1.42
CA SER A 143 -19.57 -0.83 -2.15
C SER A 143 -21.07 -0.48 -2.05
N GLY A 144 -21.41 0.82 -2.02
CA GLY A 144 -22.79 1.30 -1.91
C GLY A 144 -23.29 1.53 -0.47
N HIS A 145 -22.44 1.31 0.53
CA HIS A 145 -22.64 1.79 1.90
C HIS A 145 -22.22 3.27 1.99
N GLY A 146 -23.07 4.13 2.57
CA GLY A 146 -22.72 5.54 2.77
C GLY A 146 -21.61 5.71 3.82
N ALA A 147 -20.97 6.88 3.85
CA ALA A 147 -19.86 7.19 4.76
C ALA A 147 -20.11 6.84 6.24
N GLU A 148 -21.36 6.98 6.72
CA GLU A 148 -21.74 6.65 8.11
C GLU A 148 -21.61 5.16 8.45
N THR A 149 -21.58 4.30 7.44
CA THR A 149 -21.50 2.84 7.57
C THR A 149 -20.20 2.25 7.05
N CYS A 150 -19.29 3.11 6.56
CA CYS A 150 -17.98 2.67 6.14
C CYS A 150 -17.00 2.71 7.32
N ASP A 151 -16.81 1.56 7.95
CA ASP A 151 -15.75 1.39 8.92
C ASP A 151 -14.40 1.12 8.21
N TYR A 152 -13.33 1.03 9.01
CA TYR A 152 -12.01 0.73 8.48
C TYR A 152 -11.93 -0.62 7.78
N LEU A 153 -12.76 -1.61 8.16
CA LEU A 153 -12.75 -2.92 7.51
C LEU A 153 -13.17 -2.79 6.05
N CYS A 154 -14.22 -2.01 5.77
CA CYS A 154 -14.67 -1.76 4.40
C CYS A 154 -13.65 -0.96 3.59
N TYR A 155 -13.01 0.05 4.20
CA TYR A 155 -11.93 0.81 3.55
C TYR A 155 -10.75 -0.09 3.16
N PHE A 156 -10.23 -0.89 4.09
CA PHE A 156 -9.08 -1.76 3.85
C PHE A 156 -9.40 -2.95 2.95
N TRP A 157 -10.66 -3.41 2.92
CA TRP A 157 -11.09 -4.40 1.93
C TRP A 157 -10.91 -3.88 0.49
N ASN A 158 -11.25 -2.62 0.22
CA ASN A 158 -11.09 -2.04 -1.13
C ASN A 158 -9.65 -1.97 -1.62
N PHE A 159 -8.71 -1.81 -0.69
CA PHE A 159 -7.27 -1.71 -0.96
C PHE A 159 -6.52 -2.98 -0.60
N GLY A 160 -7.24 -4.09 -0.37
CA GLY A 160 -6.67 -5.34 0.14
C GLY A 160 -7.22 -6.60 -0.52
N ASP A 161 -8.41 -6.54 -1.11
CA ASP A 161 -9.02 -7.67 -1.80
C ASP A 161 -8.95 -7.48 -3.32
N ILE A 162 -8.44 -8.48 -4.03
CA ILE A 162 -8.33 -8.47 -5.49
C ILE A 162 -9.71 -8.33 -6.16
N ASP A 163 -10.77 -8.82 -5.52
CA ASP A 163 -12.14 -8.74 -6.04
C ASP A 163 -12.69 -7.30 -6.01
N ALA A 164 -12.09 -6.40 -5.22
CA ALA A 164 -12.40 -4.98 -5.26
C ALA A 164 -11.86 -4.28 -6.52
N GLY A 165 -10.96 -4.93 -7.28
CA GLY A 165 -10.44 -4.46 -8.55
C GLY A 165 -9.40 -3.33 -8.47
N ASN A 166 -9.00 -2.92 -7.27
CA ASN A 166 -8.04 -1.83 -7.05
C ASN A 166 -6.62 -2.31 -6.71
N VAL A 167 -6.42 -3.62 -6.50
CA VAL A 167 -5.13 -4.19 -6.11
C VAL A 167 -4.67 -5.33 -7.04
N PRO A 168 -3.35 -5.50 -7.22
CA PRO A 168 -2.79 -6.55 -8.06
C PRO A 168 -2.89 -7.97 -7.46
N PHE A 169 -2.94 -8.07 -6.14
CA PHE A 169 -3.01 -9.30 -5.36
C PHE A 169 -3.54 -8.99 -3.96
N ASN A 170 -3.76 -10.01 -3.13
CA ASN A 170 -4.41 -9.83 -1.83
C ASN A 170 -3.44 -9.31 -0.75
N PHE A 171 -3.83 -8.20 -0.12
CA PHE A 171 -3.28 -7.67 1.12
C PHE A 171 -4.35 -7.78 2.21
N ASP A 172 -4.28 -8.83 3.02
CA ASP A 172 -5.20 -9.03 4.13
C ASP A 172 -4.75 -8.17 5.31
N TYR A 173 -5.41 -7.02 5.50
CA TYR A 173 -5.08 -6.08 6.56
C TYR A 173 -5.52 -6.60 7.92
N LYS A 174 -4.55 -6.78 8.81
CA LYS A 174 -4.71 -7.21 10.20
C LYS A 174 -4.63 -6.00 11.13
N VAL A 175 -5.77 -5.53 11.61
CA VAL A 175 -5.83 -4.36 12.51
C VAL A 175 -5.76 -4.79 13.97
N GLY A 176 -4.83 -4.20 14.73
CA GLY A 176 -4.71 -4.37 16.18
C GLY A 176 -3.84 -5.55 16.64
N LEU A 177 -3.64 -5.66 17.95
CA LEU A 177 -2.66 -6.56 18.58
C LEU A 177 -3.04 -8.05 18.58
N LEU A 178 -4.28 -8.40 18.24
CA LEU A 178 -4.74 -9.79 18.26
C LEU A 178 -4.09 -10.66 17.18
N TRP A 179 -3.51 -10.05 16.14
CA TRP A 179 -2.93 -10.77 15.01
C TRP A 179 -1.40 -10.96 15.10
N TRP A 180 -0.72 -10.23 15.98
CA TRP A 180 0.74 -10.29 16.13
C TRP A 180 1.26 -11.51 16.92
N ARG A 181 0.36 -12.38 17.42
CA ARG A 181 0.71 -13.51 18.30
C ARG A 181 0.65 -14.89 17.62
N HIS A 182 0.51 -14.97 16.29
CA HIS A 182 0.42 -16.24 15.56
C HIS A 182 1.34 -16.31 14.32
#